data_AF-A0A5E8APG4-F1
#
_entry.id   AF-A0A5E8APG4-F1
#
_cell.length_a   1.000
_cell.length_b   1.000
_cell.length_c   1.000
_cell.angle_alpha   90.00
_cell.angle_beta   90.00
_cell.angle_gamma   90.00
#
_symmetry.space_group_name_H-M   'P 1'
#
loop_
_entity.id
_entity.type
_entity.pdbx_description
1 polymer ?
#
loop_
_entity_poly.entity_id
_entity_poly.type
_entity_poly.pdbx_seq_one_letter_code
_entity_poly.pdbx_strand_id
1 'polypeptide(L)'
;MTNPFLASMNKRSTKDLKQVIAESQKYTAEAIEAAMAVLKERQIEVEVPVGATQPAGEQKTGRKKKRFRFLRHYVRFILHPDIHAIDAGLAGKAMIALRFYAVSILMYLPVVYLLPLLAKIPEVSFPTSKPLFSSENMNQVDLIMFVILMPPLVGLVEEFAFRLFLGRFNKRYANISVSMICSYFIINTFARLLYPNYFEGIGITGQLLFTFIMLGAFSAIIYIPLSNSPTVTKFLENIWQTDFKRIFYLSAIIFAVSHLRNYSWEPQSFILLPVVLFPYFNYAFLFSLLRIRLGMMYAIGIHAIVDLIAVLIFVSKMS
;
A
#
# COMPACT_ATOMS: atom_id res chain seq x y z
N MET A 1 -10.15 17.53 24.04
CA MET A 1 -9.76 17.24 22.64
C MET A 1 -10.52 18.20 21.75
N THR A 2 -9.88 18.87 20.79
CA THR A 2 -10.57 19.74 19.83
C THR A 2 -11.48 18.91 18.94
N ASN A 3 -12.73 19.36 18.78
CA ASN A 3 -13.72 18.68 17.94
C ASN A 3 -13.22 18.65 16.47
N PRO A 4 -13.01 17.47 15.86
CA PRO A 4 -12.39 17.37 14.52
C PRO A 4 -13.26 17.98 13.41
N PHE A 5 -14.56 18.19 13.66
CA PHE A 5 -15.48 18.78 12.70
C PHE A 5 -15.41 20.31 12.67
N LEU A 6 -14.87 20.97 13.71
CA LEU A 6 -14.91 22.43 13.88
C LEU A 6 -14.29 23.18 12.69
N ALA A 7 -13.10 22.74 12.24
CA ALA A 7 -12.41 23.34 11.09
C ALA A 7 -13.22 23.21 9.78
N SER A 8 -13.95 22.11 9.61
CA SER A 8 -14.82 21.91 8.44
C SER A 8 -16.11 22.73 8.53
N MET A 9 -16.69 22.86 9.73
CA MET A 9 -17.93 23.61 9.96
C MET A 9 -17.72 25.12 9.82
N ASN A 10 -16.55 25.64 10.23
CA ASN A 10 -16.20 27.04 10.05
C ASN A 10 -16.22 27.52 8.59
N LYS A 11 -16.00 26.61 7.63
CA LYS A 11 -16.02 26.92 6.20
C LYS A 11 -17.43 26.86 5.57
N ARG A 12 -18.44 26.35 6.29
CA ARG A 12 -19.80 26.18 5.75
C ARG A 12 -20.61 27.46 5.84
N SER A 13 -21.56 27.60 4.90
CA SER A 13 -22.53 28.70 4.96
C SER A 13 -23.47 28.53 6.14
N THR A 14 -24.06 29.62 6.62
CA THR A 14 -25.07 29.58 7.68
C THR A 14 -26.24 28.66 7.34
N LYS A 15 -26.66 28.63 6.07
CA LYS A 15 -27.74 27.75 5.58
C LYS A 15 -27.36 26.28 5.75
N ASP A 16 -26.14 25.90 5.38
CA ASP A 16 -25.67 24.52 5.50
C ASP A 16 -25.54 24.10 6.97
N LEU A 17 -25.08 25.01 7.85
CA LEU A 17 -24.99 24.74 9.28
C LEU A 17 -26.36 24.52 9.91
N LYS A 18 -27.37 25.33 9.54
CA LYS A 18 -28.76 25.13 9.97
C LYS A 18 -29.31 23.80 9.45
N GLN A 19 -28.98 23.40 8.22
CA GLN A 19 -29.38 22.10 7.67
C GLN A 19 -28.74 20.92 8.42
N VAL A 20 -27.46 21.02 8.83
CA VAL A 20 -26.80 20.00 9.65
C VAL A 20 -27.56 19.78 10.97
N ILE A 21 -28.03 20.85 11.60
CA ILE A 21 -28.79 20.77 12.85
C ILE A 21 -30.21 20.23 12.60
N ALA A 22 -30.89 20.71 11.55
CA ALA A 22 -32.23 20.25 11.19
C ALA A 22 -32.27 18.77 10.80
N GLU A 23 -31.21 18.26 10.16
CA GLU A 23 -31.08 16.87 9.77
C GLU A 23 -30.21 16.07 10.76
N SER A 24 -30.31 16.36 12.06
CA SER A 24 -29.48 15.79 13.13
C SER A 24 -29.30 14.27 13.05
N GLN A 25 -30.35 13.54 12.68
CA GLN A 25 -30.33 12.08 12.44
C GLN A 25 -29.29 11.58 11.40
N LYS A 26 -28.81 12.44 10.50
CA LYS A 26 -27.80 12.09 9.47
C LYS A 26 -26.36 12.37 9.91
N TYR A 27 -26.16 13.10 11.01
CA TYR A 27 -24.86 13.57 11.45
C TYR A 27 -24.49 12.99 12.82
N THR A 28 -23.20 12.99 13.16
CA THR A 28 -22.77 12.58 14.51
C THR A 28 -23.01 13.71 15.50
N ALA A 29 -23.12 13.38 16.79
CA ALA A 29 -23.30 14.37 17.85
C ALA A 29 -22.20 15.44 17.83
N GLU A 30 -20.96 15.06 17.56
CA GLU A 30 -19.83 15.99 17.49
C GLU A 30 -19.94 16.93 16.28
N ALA A 31 -20.47 16.48 15.15
CA ALA A 31 -20.68 17.33 13.98
C ALA A 31 -21.80 18.36 14.23
N ILE A 32 -22.86 17.96 14.93
CA ILE A 32 -23.96 18.85 15.33
C ILE A 32 -23.47 19.87 16.35
N GLU A 33 -22.72 19.44 17.36
CA GLU A 33 -22.12 20.31 18.38
C GLU A 33 -21.17 21.33 17.75
N ALA A 34 -20.33 20.90 16.80
CA ALA A 34 -19.46 21.80 16.05
C ALA A 34 -20.26 22.81 15.21
N ALA A 35 -21.34 22.39 14.56
CA ALA A 35 -22.19 23.29 13.78
C ALA A 35 -22.89 24.32 14.68
N MET A 36 -23.38 23.91 15.85
CA MET A 36 -23.98 24.80 16.86
C MET A 36 -22.95 25.79 17.42
N ALA A 37 -21.72 25.34 17.72
CA ALA A 37 -20.65 26.21 18.19
C ALA A 37 -20.33 27.32 17.17
N VAL A 38 -20.21 26.97 15.89
CA VAL A 38 -19.95 27.95 14.81
C VAL A 38 -21.12 28.91 14.63
N LEU A 39 -22.37 28.47 14.73
CA LEU A 39 -23.53 29.37 14.67
C LEU A 39 -23.61 30.31 15.87
N LYS A 40 -23.25 29.84 17.06
CA LYS A 40 -23.16 30.66 18.28
C LYS A 40 -22.06 31.71 18.18
N GLU A 41 -20.88 31.36 17.66
CA GLU A 41 -19.80 32.31 17.38
C GLU A 41 -20.22 33.39 16.37
N ARG A 42 -21.09 33.05 15.42
CA ARG A 42 -21.69 33.98 14.45
C ARG A 42 -22.87 34.80 15.00
N GLN A 43 -23.20 34.66 16.28
CA GLN A 43 -24.35 35.31 16.92
C GLN A 43 -25.70 34.99 16.26
N ILE A 44 -25.83 33.79 15.71
CA ILE A 44 -27.08 33.33 15.08
C ILE A 44 -27.80 32.43 16.06
N GLU A 45 -28.94 32.90 16.58
CA GLU A 45 -29.83 32.05 17.36
C GLU A 45 -30.37 30.90 16.50
N VAL A 46 -30.33 29.70 17.08
CA VAL A 46 -30.86 28.49 16.48
C VAL A 46 -31.90 27.94 17.43
N GLU A 47 -33.14 27.92 16.99
CA GLU A 47 -34.16 27.10 17.65
C GLU A 47 -33.75 25.64 17.52
N VAL A 48 -33.29 25.07 18.62
CA VAL A 48 -33.02 23.64 18.71
C VAL A 48 -34.39 22.95 18.66
N PRO A 49 -34.66 22.08 17.67
CA PRO A 49 -35.94 21.41 17.58
C PRO A 49 -36.23 20.71 18.91
N VAL A 50 -37.39 20.99 19.50
CA VAL A 50 -37.85 20.40 20.76
C VAL A 50 -37.92 18.89 20.57
N GLY A 51 -36.88 18.19 21.04
CA GLY A 51 -36.65 16.76 20.76
C GLY A 51 -35.17 16.39 20.48
N ALA A 52 -34.32 17.36 20.14
CA ALA A 52 -32.91 17.11 19.84
C ALA A 52 -32.00 16.98 21.09
N THR A 53 -32.52 17.28 22.29
CA THR A 53 -31.78 17.27 23.56
C THR A 53 -32.05 16.07 24.45
N GLN A 54 -32.79 15.06 24.00
CA GLN A 54 -32.64 13.75 24.63
C GLN A 54 -31.35 13.14 24.08
N PRO A 55 -30.27 13.03 24.87
CA PRO A 55 -29.16 12.17 24.48
C PRO A 55 -29.79 10.82 24.25
N ALA A 56 -29.84 10.38 22.98
CA ALA A 56 -30.44 9.11 22.59
C ALA A 56 -29.96 8.07 23.60
N GLY A 57 -30.86 7.68 24.51
CA GLY A 57 -30.52 6.91 25.68
C GLY A 57 -29.68 5.75 25.22
N GLU A 58 -28.50 5.58 25.83
CA GLU A 58 -27.48 4.59 25.47
C GLU A 58 -28.09 3.39 24.77
N GLN A 59 -28.19 3.46 23.44
CA GLN A 59 -28.58 2.31 22.65
C GLN A 59 -27.37 1.39 22.71
N LYS A 60 -27.36 0.52 23.74
CA LYS A 60 -26.41 -0.58 23.96
C LYS A 60 -26.39 -1.59 22.80
N THR A 61 -27.03 -1.30 21.67
CA THR A 61 -27.00 -2.04 20.41
C THR A 61 -25.79 -1.66 19.52
N GLY A 62 -25.05 -0.59 19.83
CA GLY A 62 -23.98 -0.07 18.97
C GLY A 62 -22.60 -0.74 19.03
N ARG A 63 -22.29 -1.57 20.05
CA ARG A 63 -20.93 -2.12 20.20
C ARG A 63 -20.57 -3.19 19.16
N LYS A 64 -21.54 -3.97 18.64
CA LYS A 64 -21.26 -5.02 17.64
C LYS A 64 -20.88 -4.48 16.26
N LYS A 65 -21.39 -3.31 15.84
CA LYS A 65 -21.11 -2.74 14.50
C LYS A 65 -19.69 -2.17 14.32
N LYS A 66 -18.92 -1.96 15.40
CA LYS A 66 -17.55 -1.42 15.33
C LYS A 66 -16.49 -2.47 14.96
N ARG A 67 -16.75 -3.77 15.18
CA ARG A 67 -15.72 -4.84 15.09
C ARG A 67 -15.13 -5.08 13.70
N PHE A 68 -15.87 -4.76 12.62
CA PHE A 68 -15.42 -5.00 11.24
C PHE A 68 -15.24 -3.74 10.42
N ARG A 69 -15.16 -2.57 11.07
CA ARG A 69 -15.04 -1.30 10.35
C ARG A 69 -13.82 -1.30 9.41
N PHE A 70 -12.62 -1.61 9.93
CA PHE A 70 -11.39 -1.59 9.13
C PHE A 70 -11.39 -2.63 8.01
N LEU A 71 -11.89 -3.84 8.27
CA LEU A 71 -12.07 -4.87 7.25
C LEU A 71 -12.97 -4.36 6.12
N ARG A 72 -14.14 -3.80 6.46
CA ARG A 72 -15.08 -3.25 5.47
C ARG A 72 -14.45 -2.11 4.68
N HIS A 73 -13.68 -1.23 5.33
CA HIS A 73 -12.98 -0.15 4.64
C HIS A 73 -11.90 -0.69 3.69
N TYR A 74 -11.14 -1.69 4.11
CA TYR A 74 -10.09 -2.32 3.30
C TYR A 74 -10.70 -2.99 2.06
N VAL A 75 -11.71 -3.84 2.24
CA VAL A 75 -12.43 -4.50 1.13
C VAL A 75 -13.11 -3.47 0.21
N ARG A 76 -13.77 -2.46 0.78
CA ARG A 76 -14.41 -1.40 -0.01
C ARG A 76 -13.39 -0.66 -0.89
N PHE A 77 -12.22 -0.34 -0.33
CA PHE A 77 -11.15 0.31 -1.08
C PHE A 77 -10.61 -0.58 -2.19
N ILE A 78 -10.41 -1.89 -1.93
CA ILE A 78 -9.97 -2.83 -2.98
C ILE A 78 -10.97 -2.86 -4.14
N LEU A 79 -12.28 -2.90 -3.85
CA LEU A 79 -13.32 -2.99 -4.88
C LEU A 79 -13.60 -1.65 -5.60
N HIS A 80 -13.43 -0.54 -4.88
CA HIS A 80 -13.71 0.81 -5.32
C HIS A 80 -12.57 1.74 -4.86
N PRO A 81 -11.38 1.65 -5.48
CA PRO A 81 -10.26 2.48 -5.11
C PRO A 81 -10.57 3.94 -5.43
N ASP A 82 -10.25 4.83 -4.50
CA ASP A 82 -10.40 6.28 -4.65
C ASP A 82 -9.16 7.00 -4.10
N ILE A 83 -9.02 8.30 -4.37
CA ILE A 83 -7.80 9.08 -4.10
C ILE A 83 -7.84 9.89 -2.80
N HIS A 84 -8.85 9.72 -1.95
CA HIS A 84 -9.00 10.55 -0.74
C HIS A 84 -7.96 10.23 0.34
N ALA A 85 -7.26 11.25 0.82
CA ALA A 85 -6.39 11.12 1.98
C ALA A 85 -7.20 11.16 3.28
N ILE A 86 -6.68 10.51 4.33
CA ILE A 86 -7.20 10.64 5.69
C ILE A 86 -6.44 11.78 6.37
N ASP A 87 -7.20 12.76 6.87
CA ASP A 87 -6.66 13.82 7.71
C ASP A 87 -6.59 13.32 9.17
N ALA A 88 -5.38 13.10 9.64
CA ALA A 88 -5.08 12.68 10.99
C ALA A 88 -3.64 13.07 11.33
N GLY A 89 -3.36 13.33 12.61
CA GLY A 89 -2.01 13.55 13.10
C GLY A 89 -1.11 12.32 12.93
N LEU A 90 0.21 12.51 13.08
CA LEU A 90 1.23 11.49 12.85
C LEU A 90 0.93 10.15 13.57
N ALA A 91 0.65 10.21 14.87
CA ALA A 91 0.32 9.03 15.69
C ALA A 91 -1.00 8.37 15.26
N GLY A 92 -2.00 9.18 14.87
CA GLY A 92 -3.27 8.68 14.37
C GLY A 92 -3.10 7.89 13.07
N LYS A 93 -2.32 8.43 12.12
CA LYS A 93 -1.98 7.72 10.88
C LYS A 93 -1.18 6.45 11.13
N ALA A 94 -0.20 6.46 12.04
CA ALA A 94 0.56 5.27 12.40
C ALA A 94 -0.36 4.16 12.95
N MET A 95 -1.28 4.50 13.86
CA MET A 95 -2.26 3.54 14.38
C MET A 95 -3.23 3.03 13.31
N ILE A 96 -3.60 3.86 12.34
CA ILE A 96 -4.42 3.43 11.21
C ILE A 96 -3.63 2.46 10.32
N ALA A 97 -2.35 2.73 10.04
CA ALA A 97 -1.49 1.86 9.26
C ALA A 97 -1.37 0.47 9.89
N LEU A 98 -1.08 0.41 11.20
CA LEU A 98 -0.98 -0.85 11.95
C LEU A 98 -2.30 -1.65 11.93
N ARG A 99 -3.45 -0.98 12.00
CA ARG A 99 -4.75 -1.65 11.91
C ARG A 99 -5.02 -2.23 10.53
N PHE A 100 -4.67 -1.52 9.46
CA PHE A 100 -4.77 -2.08 8.11
C PHE A 100 -3.79 -3.22 7.87
N TYR A 101 -2.58 -3.13 8.42
CA TYR A 101 -1.63 -4.25 8.40
C TYR A 101 -2.19 -5.48 9.11
N ALA A 102 -2.78 -5.32 10.31
CA ALA A 102 -3.45 -6.42 11.00
C ALA A 102 -4.60 -7.03 10.19
N VAL A 103 -5.42 -6.20 9.50
CA VAL A 103 -6.46 -6.69 8.58
C VAL A 103 -5.84 -7.47 7.42
N SER A 104 -4.72 -7.02 6.86
CA SER A 104 -3.98 -7.70 5.79
C SER A 104 -3.51 -9.09 6.23
N ILE A 105 -2.99 -9.23 7.46
CA ILE A 105 -2.60 -10.53 8.03
C ILE A 105 -3.81 -11.47 8.11
N LEU A 106 -4.97 -10.96 8.54
CA LEU A 106 -6.20 -11.78 8.61
C LEU A 106 -6.66 -12.27 7.23
N MET A 107 -6.35 -11.56 6.15
CA MET A 107 -6.64 -12.02 4.79
C MET A 107 -5.84 -13.28 4.41
N TYR A 108 -4.77 -13.63 5.14
CA TYR A 108 -3.99 -14.84 4.88
C TYR A 108 -4.59 -16.11 5.49
N LEU A 109 -5.54 -16.00 6.43
CA LEU A 109 -6.13 -17.17 7.06
C LEU A 109 -6.69 -18.19 6.05
N PRO A 110 -7.49 -17.79 5.04
CA PRO A 110 -7.99 -18.74 4.04
C PRO A 110 -6.88 -19.49 3.31
N VAL A 111 -5.77 -18.82 2.97
CA VAL A 111 -4.62 -19.43 2.29
C VAL A 111 -3.90 -20.40 3.21
N VAL A 112 -3.65 -20.02 4.45
CA VAL A 112 -3.01 -20.89 5.46
C VAL A 112 -3.83 -22.16 5.68
N TYR A 113 -5.16 -22.07 5.71
CA TYR A 113 -6.04 -23.24 5.80
C TYR A 113 -6.11 -24.07 4.51
N LEU A 114 -6.01 -23.42 3.34
CA LEU A 114 -6.10 -24.08 2.04
C LEU A 114 -4.82 -24.87 1.70
N LEU A 115 -3.64 -24.39 2.08
CA LEU A 115 -2.36 -25.00 1.72
C LEU A 115 -2.24 -26.49 2.13
N PRO A 116 -2.57 -26.91 3.37
CA PRO A 116 -2.53 -28.33 3.75
C PRO A 116 -3.53 -29.21 3.01
N LEU A 117 -4.64 -28.64 2.52
CA LEU A 117 -5.63 -29.37 1.73
C LEU A 117 -5.10 -29.61 0.32
N LEU A 118 -4.50 -28.59 -0.29
CA LEU A 118 -3.87 -28.69 -1.61
C LEU A 118 -2.69 -29.66 -1.59
N ALA A 119 -1.94 -29.73 -0.48
CA ALA A 119 -0.81 -30.63 -0.33
C ALA A 119 -1.18 -32.13 -0.31
N LYS A 120 -2.46 -32.47 -0.18
CA LYS A 120 -2.94 -33.85 -0.25
C LYS A 120 -3.25 -34.31 -1.68
N ILE A 121 -3.22 -33.41 -2.66
CA ILE A 121 -3.51 -33.72 -4.06
C ILE A 121 -2.20 -34.18 -4.71
N PRO A 122 -2.08 -35.45 -5.16
CA PRO A 122 -0.82 -36.00 -5.70
C PRO A 122 -0.27 -35.23 -6.90
N GLU A 123 -1.14 -34.63 -7.70
CA GLU A 123 -0.80 -33.89 -8.92
C GLU A 123 -0.32 -32.46 -8.64
N VAL A 124 -0.37 -31.99 -7.39
CA VAL A 124 0.02 -30.63 -7.00
C VAL A 124 1.45 -30.64 -6.46
N SER A 125 2.37 -30.00 -7.21
CA SER A 125 3.71 -29.67 -6.70
C SER A 125 3.77 -28.23 -6.23
N PHE A 126 4.37 -28.00 -5.05
CA PHE A 126 4.58 -26.64 -4.55
C PHE A 126 5.82 -26.04 -5.19
N PRO A 127 5.75 -24.79 -5.71
CA PRO A 127 6.92 -24.14 -6.25
C PRO A 127 7.94 -23.90 -5.14
N THR A 128 9.20 -24.18 -5.43
CA THR A 128 10.29 -23.92 -4.48
C THR A 128 10.73 -22.47 -4.57
N SER A 129 10.87 -21.81 -3.42
CA SER A 129 11.43 -20.46 -3.38
C SER A 129 12.90 -20.51 -3.78
N LYS A 130 13.30 -19.69 -4.74
CA LYS A 130 14.71 -19.49 -5.06
C LYS A 130 15.32 -18.65 -3.93
N PRO A 131 16.44 -19.09 -3.33
CA PRO A 131 17.14 -18.22 -2.40
C PRO A 131 17.54 -16.96 -3.15
N LEU A 132 17.18 -15.79 -2.60
CA LEU A 132 17.56 -14.50 -3.21
C LEU A 132 19.09 -14.36 -3.28
N PHE A 133 19.80 -15.00 -2.33
CA PHE A 133 21.25 -14.99 -2.19
C PHE A 133 21.72 -16.38 -1.74
N SER A 134 22.86 -16.84 -2.26
CA SER A 134 23.51 -18.05 -1.73
C SER A 134 24.05 -17.76 -0.33
N SER A 135 23.62 -18.57 0.65
CA SER A 135 24.14 -18.52 2.03
C SER A 135 25.61 -18.91 2.12
N GLU A 136 26.13 -19.64 1.13
CA GLU A 136 27.48 -20.22 1.15
C GLU A 136 28.59 -19.15 1.13
N ASN A 137 28.26 -17.92 0.70
CA ASN A 137 29.22 -16.82 0.58
C ASN A 137 28.95 -15.66 1.55
N MET A 138 28.02 -15.80 2.51
CA MET A 138 27.71 -14.74 3.47
C MET A 138 28.70 -14.74 4.64
N ASN A 139 29.58 -13.73 4.71
CA ASN A 139 30.26 -13.43 5.96
C ASN A 139 29.32 -12.70 6.94
N GLN A 140 29.75 -12.52 8.19
CA GLN A 140 28.94 -11.87 9.22
C GLN A 140 28.57 -10.41 8.89
N VAL A 141 29.44 -9.68 8.19
CA VAL A 141 29.17 -8.29 7.77
C VAL A 141 28.08 -8.27 6.70
N ASP A 142 28.16 -9.14 5.69
CA ASP A 142 27.14 -9.29 4.66
C ASP A 142 25.79 -9.68 5.27
N LEU A 143 25.78 -10.57 6.27
CA LEU A 143 24.56 -10.95 6.98
C LEU A 143 23.94 -9.76 7.73
N ILE A 144 24.73 -8.97 8.47
CA ILE A 144 24.24 -7.80 9.19
C ILE A 144 23.69 -6.76 8.21
N MET A 145 24.42 -6.48 7.13
CA MET A 145 24.02 -5.54 6.09
C MET A 145 22.74 -6.02 5.40
N PHE A 146 22.64 -7.31 5.11
CA PHE A 146 21.44 -7.93 4.56
C PHE A 146 20.23 -7.79 5.49
N VAL A 147 20.38 -8.03 6.80
CA VAL A 147 19.25 -7.92 7.74
C VAL A 147 18.80 -6.47 7.95
N ILE A 148 19.74 -5.52 8.03
CA ILE A 148 19.43 -4.13 8.40
C ILE A 148 19.06 -3.28 7.17
N LEU A 149 19.80 -3.40 6.06
CA LEU A 149 19.68 -2.47 4.94
C LEU A 149 18.74 -2.95 3.85
N MET A 150 18.66 -4.25 3.58
CA MET A 150 17.83 -4.74 2.47
C MET A 150 16.34 -4.41 2.66
N PRO A 151 15.71 -4.72 3.81
CA PRO A 151 14.28 -4.47 3.99
C PRO A 151 13.86 -3.01 3.69
N PRO A 152 14.51 -1.97 4.25
CA PRO A 152 14.13 -0.60 3.94
C PRO A 152 14.50 -0.17 2.51
N LEU A 153 15.61 -0.64 1.95
CA LEU A 153 16.04 -0.23 0.60
C LEU A 153 15.18 -0.87 -0.51
N VAL A 154 14.86 -2.15 -0.39
CA VAL A 154 13.96 -2.86 -1.32
C VAL A 154 12.57 -2.25 -1.23
N GLY A 155 12.03 -2.14 -0.01
CA GLY A 155 10.73 -1.49 0.21
C GLY A 155 10.69 -0.07 -0.37
N LEU A 156 11.73 0.73 -0.19
CA LEU A 156 11.83 2.07 -0.79
C LEU A 156 11.75 2.01 -2.32
N VAL A 157 12.56 1.18 -2.96
CA VAL A 157 12.59 1.05 -4.42
C VAL A 157 11.26 0.57 -4.97
N GLU A 158 10.66 -0.45 -4.37
CA GLU A 158 9.40 -1.01 -4.82
C GLU A 158 8.24 -0.02 -4.62
N GLU A 159 8.20 0.71 -3.51
CA GLU A 159 7.18 1.75 -3.31
C GLU A 159 7.35 2.90 -4.30
N PHE A 160 8.58 3.27 -4.66
CA PHE A 160 8.83 4.28 -5.68
C PHE A 160 8.42 3.80 -7.08
N ALA A 161 8.71 2.54 -7.41
CA ALA A 161 8.35 1.95 -8.70
C ALA A 161 6.82 1.77 -8.84
N PHE A 162 6.17 1.21 -7.82
CA PHE A 162 4.80 0.72 -7.96
C PHE A 162 3.73 1.63 -7.31
N ARG A 163 4.10 2.56 -6.42
CA ARG A 163 3.11 3.34 -5.65
C ARG A 163 3.30 4.85 -5.68
N LEU A 164 4.46 5.37 -6.04
CA LEU A 164 4.70 6.82 -6.03
C LEU A 164 3.69 7.59 -6.88
N PHE A 165 3.35 7.04 -8.04
CA PHE A 165 2.37 7.56 -8.98
C PHE A 165 0.90 7.44 -8.57
N LEU A 166 0.57 6.69 -7.52
CA LEU A 166 -0.80 6.49 -7.08
C LEU A 166 -1.33 7.72 -6.32
N GLY A 167 -2.55 8.13 -6.66
CA GLY A 167 -3.22 9.32 -6.13
C GLY A 167 -3.58 10.30 -7.24
N ARG A 168 -3.49 11.60 -6.96
CA ARG A 168 -3.68 12.64 -7.98
C ARG A 168 -2.52 12.59 -8.97
N PHE A 169 -2.82 12.83 -10.24
CA PHE A 169 -1.80 12.86 -11.29
C PHE A 169 -0.70 13.86 -10.94
N ASN A 170 0.54 13.38 -11.00
CA ASN A 170 1.74 14.19 -10.85
C ASN A 170 2.77 13.65 -11.85
N LYS A 171 3.09 14.47 -12.86
CA LYS A 171 4.01 14.10 -13.94
C LYS A 171 5.34 13.54 -13.42
N ARG A 172 5.96 14.18 -12.42
CA ARG A 172 7.25 13.75 -11.89
C ARG A 172 7.15 12.36 -11.27
N TYR A 173 6.11 12.13 -10.46
CA TYR A 173 5.87 10.84 -9.81
C TYR A 173 5.57 9.72 -10.80
N ALA A 174 4.74 9.99 -11.81
CA ALA A 174 4.46 9.05 -12.89
C ALA A 174 5.75 8.68 -13.65
N ASN A 175 6.55 9.68 -14.05
CA ASN A 175 7.78 9.46 -14.79
C ASN A 175 8.81 8.66 -13.98
N ILE A 176 9.02 8.98 -12.69
CA ILE A 176 9.91 8.21 -11.82
C ILE A 176 9.46 6.76 -11.76
N SER A 177 8.18 6.53 -11.49
CA SER A 177 7.62 5.19 -11.33
C SER A 177 7.76 4.34 -12.59
N VAL A 178 7.35 4.88 -13.75
CA VAL A 178 7.47 4.21 -15.04
C VAL A 178 8.93 3.92 -15.36
N SER A 179 9.83 4.87 -15.12
CA SER A 179 11.26 4.68 -15.36
C SER A 179 11.85 3.56 -14.50
N MET A 180 11.47 3.49 -13.21
CA MET A 180 11.92 2.44 -12.30
C MET A 180 11.36 1.07 -12.65
N ILE A 181 10.07 0.97 -13.01
CA ILE A 181 9.45 -0.27 -13.48
C ILE A 181 10.17 -0.78 -14.73
N CYS A 182 10.34 0.07 -15.75
CA CYS A 182 11.02 -0.32 -16.98
C CYS A 182 12.47 -0.72 -16.72
N SER A 183 13.20 0.04 -15.91
CA SER A 183 14.60 -0.27 -15.56
C SER A 183 14.72 -1.59 -14.81
N TYR A 184 13.81 -1.88 -13.89
CA TYR A 184 13.75 -3.16 -13.21
C TYR A 184 13.59 -4.32 -14.21
N PHE A 185 12.68 -4.22 -15.16
CA PHE A 185 12.49 -5.26 -16.18
C PHE A 185 13.69 -5.38 -17.13
N ILE A 186 14.29 -4.26 -17.53
CA ILE A 186 15.52 -4.23 -18.35
C ILE A 186 16.65 -4.95 -17.61
N ILE A 187 16.98 -4.54 -16.39
CA ILE A 187 18.07 -5.14 -15.60
C ILE A 187 17.84 -6.63 -15.43
N ASN A 188 16.62 -7.04 -15.06
CA ASN A 188 16.32 -8.45 -14.86
C ASN A 188 16.44 -9.29 -16.14
N THR A 189 16.14 -8.72 -17.29
CA THR A 189 16.22 -9.41 -18.57
C THR A 189 17.67 -9.42 -19.08
N PHE A 190 18.31 -8.26 -19.12
CA PHE A 190 19.66 -8.09 -19.66
C PHE A 190 20.75 -8.71 -18.78
N ALA A 191 20.69 -8.54 -17.45
CA ALA A 191 21.70 -9.11 -16.56
C ALA A 191 21.75 -10.64 -16.68
N ARG A 192 20.58 -11.29 -16.82
CA ARG A 192 20.49 -12.74 -16.99
C ARG A 192 20.97 -13.22 -18.36
N LEU A 193 20.72 -12.45 -19.42
CA LEU A 193 21.10 -12.83 -20.78
C LEU A 193 22.58 -12.61 -21.06
N LEU A 194 23.14 -11.49 -20.60
CA LEU A 194 24.51 -11.10 -20.97
C LEU A 194 25.56 -11.68 -20.03
N TYR A 195 25.22 -11.89 -18.76
CA TYR A 195 26.20 -12.33 -17.77
C TYR A 195 25.54 -13.25 -16.72
N PRO A 196 25.23 -14.51 -17.06
CA PRO A 196 24.63 -15.48 -16.14
C PRO A 196 25.47 -15.69 -14.87
N ASN A 197 26.79 -15.48 -14.96
CA ASN A 197 27.75 -15.64 -13.87
C ASN A 197 28.28 -14.29 -13.33
N TYR A 198 27.64 -13.16 -13.65
CA TYR A 198 28.17 -11.81 -13.33
C TYR A 198 28.54 -11.61 -11.86
N PHE A 199 27.81 -12.30 -10.98
CA PHE A 199 27.92 -12.13 -9.54
C PHE A 199 28.79 -13.21 -8.87
N GLU A 200 29.41 -14.12 -9.64
CA GLU A 200 30.38 -15.06 -9.10
C GLU A 200 31.57 -14.30 -8.49
N GLY A 201 31.83 -14.52 -7.20
CA GLY A 201 32.92 -13.87 -6.46
C GLY A 201 32.62 -12.46 -5.90
N ILE A 202 31.45 -11.87 -6.20
CA ILE A 202 31.03 -10.60 -5.60
C ILE A 202 30.14 -10.91 -4.38
N GLY A 203 30.57 -10.47 -3.18
CA GLY A 203 29.75 -10.55 -1.97
C GLY A 203 28.42 -9.81 -2.13
N ILE A 204 27.40 -10.18 -1.35
CA ILE A 204 26.02 -9.67 -1.49
C ILE A 204 25.96 -8.14 -1.46
N THR A 205 26.74 -7.51 -0.59
CA THR A 205 26.83 -6.05 -0.52
C THR A 205 27.20 -5.44 -1.88
N GLY A 206 28.16 -6.02 -2.59
CA GLY A 206 28.57 -5.58 -3.92
C GLY A 206 27.48 -5.80 -4.98
N GLN A 207 26.79 -6.94 -4.93
CA GLN A 207 25.67 -7.23 -5.84
C GLN A 207 24.52 -6.22 -5.67
N LEU A 208 24.20 -5.87 -4.43
CA LEU A 208 23.17 -4.89 -4.10
C LEU A 208 23.55 -3.51 -4.60
N LEU A 209 24.76 -3.04 -4.28
CA LEU A 209 25.24 -1.73 -4.73
C LEU A 209 25.20 -1.62 -6.26
N PHE A 210 25.71 -2.63 -6.95
CA PHE A 210 25.66 -2.69 -8.41
C PHE A 210 24.22 -2.62 -8.92
N THR A 211 23.31 -3.40 -8.34
CA THR A 211 21.89 -3.41 -8.73
C THR A 211 21.25 -2.02 -8.56
N PHE A 212 21.49 -1.32 -7.45
CA PHE A 212 20.95 0.03 -7.24
C PHE A 212 21.56 1.06 -8.19
N ILE A 213 22.87 0.98 -8.47
CA ILE A 213 23.54 1.86 -9.44
C ILE A 213 22.94 1.67 -10.84
N MET A 214 22.81 0.42 -11.29
CA MET A 214 22.23 0.11 -12.60
C MET A 214 20.77 0.56 -12.67
N LEU A 215 19.99 0.33 -11.59
CA LEU A 215 18.60 0.77 -11.51
C LEU A 215 18.49 2.28 -11.63
N GLY A 216 19.33 3.04 -10.93
CA GLY A 216 19.39 4.49 -11.02
C GLY A 216 19.79 4.98 -12.41
N ALA A 217 20.83 4.38 -13.00
CA ALA A 217 21.34 4.75 -14.32
C ALA A 217 20.29 4.54 -15.42
N PHE A 218 19.70 3.35 -15.52
CA PHE A 218 18.64 3.08 -16.50
C PHE A 218 17.39 3.93 -16.23
N SER A 219 17.05 4.18 -14.96
CA SER A 219 15.90 5.02 -14.63
C SER A 219 16.13 6.46 -15.11
N ALA A 220 17.35 6.98 -14.97
CA ALA A 220 17.70 8.31 -15.48
C ALA A 220 17.59 8.38 -17.02
N ILE A 221 18.10 7.36 -17.72
CA ILE A 221 18.04 7.27 -19.19
C ILE A 221 16.58 7.32 -19.69
N ILE A 222 15.66 6.63 -19.01
CA ILE A 222 14.24 6.59 -19.37
C ILE A 222 13.50 7.85 -18.91
N TYR A 223 13.86 8.39 -17.75
CA TYR A 223 13.20 9.56 -17.16
C TYR A 223 13.35 10.82 -17.99
N ILE A 224 14.53 11.05 -18.58
CA ILE A 224 14.84 12.25 -19.38
C ILE A 224 13.87 12.42 -20.57
N PRO A 225 13.72 11.45 -21.49
CA PRO A 225 12.79 11.59 -22.62
C PRO A 225 11.32 11.65 -22.17
N LEU A 226 10.92 10.89 -21.14
CA LEU A 226 9.57 10.98 -20.58
C LEU A 226 9.25 12.37 -20.02
N SER A 227 10.23 13.02 -19.40
CA SER A 227 10.07 14.36 -18.81
C SER A 227 9.95 15.46 -19.86
N ASN A 228 10.54 15.24 -21.03
CA ASN A 228 10.54 16.22 -22.13
C ASN A 228 9.43 15.98 -23.16
N SER A 229 8.53 15.01 -22.96
CA SER A 229 7.45 14.70 -23.91
C SER A 229 6.07 15.21 -23.43
N PRO A 230 5.53 16.31 -24.02
CA PRO A 230 4.18 16.78 -23.72
C PRO A 230 3.09 15.77 -24.11
N THR A 231 3.29 15.05 -25.22
CA THR A 231 2.35 14.04 -25.73
C THR A 231 2.15 12.92 -24.72
N VAL A 232 3.25 12.37 -24.19
CA VAL A 232 3.19 11.31 -23.17
C VAL A 232 2.56 11.85 -21.88
N THR A 233 2.91 13.06 -21.48
CA THR A 233 2.33 13.70 -20.27
C THR A 233 0.80 13.78 -20.39
N LYS A 234 0.30 14.31 -21.50
CA LYS A 234 -1.15 14.48 -21.74
C LYS A 234 -1.87 13.14 -21.83
N PHE A 235 -1.25 12.14 -22.45
CA PHE A 235 -1.77 10.78 -22.50
C PHE A 235 -1.92 10.18 -21.10
N LEU A 236 -0.88 10.25 -20.27
CA LEU A 236 -0.92 9.75 -18.89
C LEU A 236 -1.96 10.50 -18.06
N GLU A 237 -2.00 11.82 -18.14
CA GLU A 237 -2.99 12.63 -17.42
C GLU A 237 -4.44 12.22 -17.78
N ASN A 238 -4.72 12.02 -19.06
CA ASN A 238 -6.04 11.60 -19.53
C ASN A 238 -6.46 10.23 -18.96
N ILE A 239 -5.53 9.26 -18.91
CA ILE A 239 -5.82 7.94 -18.28
C ILE A 239 -6.11 8.12 -16.79
N TRP A 240 -5.36 8.97 -16.08
CA TRP A 240 -5.58 9.23 -14.65
C TRP A 240 -6.94 9.86 -14.36
N GLN A 241 -7.38 10.79 -15.21
CA GLN A 241 -8.67 11.47 -15.04
C GLN A 241 -9.86 10.59 -15.40
N THR A 242 -9.68 9.66 -16.34
CA THR A 242 -10.77 8.82 -16.86
C THR A 242 -10.92 7.49 -16.11
N ASP A 243 -9.82 6.84 -15.73
CA ASP A 243 -9.87 5.49 -15.14
C ASP A 243 -8.73 5.20 -14.15
N PHE A 244 -8.76 5.90 -13.02
CA PHE A 244 -7.86 5.62 -11.89
C PHE A 244 -7.92 4.16 -11.41
N LYS A 245 -9.09 3.51 -11.52
CA LYS A 245 -9.30 2.12 -11.08
C LYS A 245 -8.42 1.15 -11.87
N ARG A 246 -8.29 1.33 -13.19
CA ARG A 246 -7.36 0.52 -14.01
C ARG A 246 -5.91 0.72 -13.60
N ILE A 247 -5.50 1.96 -13.34
CA ILE A 247 -4.12 2.28 -12.91
C ILE A 247 -3.80 1.56 -11.58
N PHE A 248 -4.73 1.61 -10.64
CA PHE A 248 -4.60 0.93 -9.34
C PHE A 248 -4.41 -0.60 -9.50
N TYR A 249 -5.26 -1.28 -10.27
CA TYR A 249 -5.12 -2.74 -10.44
C TYR A 249 -3.94 -3.11 -11.31
N LEU A 250 -3.61 -2.34 -12.35
CA LEU A 250 -2.44 -2.60 -13.18
C LEU A 250 -1.16 -2.54 -12.34
N SER A 251 -1.04 -1.53 -11.46
CA SER A 251 0.06 -1.48 -10.48
C SER A 251 0.12 -2.74 -9.62
N ALA A 252 -1.01 -3.17 -9.05
CA ALA A 252 -1.07 -4.36 -8.21
C ALA A 252 -0.70 -5.64 -8.97
N ILE A 253 -1.16 -5.79 -10.22
CA ILE A 253 -0.84 -6.92 -11.10
C ILE A 253 0.65 -6.95 -11.43
N ILE A 254 1.22 -5.83 -11.89
CA ILE A 254 2.65 -5.78 -12.24
C ILE A 254 3.50 -6.12 -11.01
N PHE A 255 3.15 -5.59 -9.83
CA PHE A 255 3.83 -5.94 -8.59
C PHE A 255 3.71 -7.42 -8.23
N ALA A 256 2.50 -8.00 -8.29
CA ALA A 256 2.32 -9.40 -7.93
C ALA A 256 3.05 -10.34 -8.91
N VAL A 257 2.97 -10.04 -10.20
CA VAL A 257 3.65 -10.82 -11.25
C VAL A 257 5.18 -10.68 -11.18
N SER A 258 5.70 -9.52 -10.81
CA SER A 258 7.15 -9.31 -10.69
C SER A 258 7.80 -10.24 -9.67
N HIS A 259 7.02 -10.75 -8.71
CA HIS A 259 7.45 -11.68 -7.67
C HIS A 259 7.44 -13.15 -8.08
N LEU A 260 6.79 -13.53 -9.20
CA LEU A 260 6.81 -14.92 -9.69
C LEU A 260 8.22 -15.42 -9.98
N ARG A 261 9.16 -14.50 -10.27
CA ARG A 261 10.57 -14.81 -10.49
C ARG A 261 11.28 -15.41 -9.26
N ASN A 262 10.73 -15.19 -8.07
CA ASN A 262 11.30 -15.65 -6.80
C ASN A 262 11.07 -17.16 -6.60
N TYR A 263 10.43 -17.83 -7.57
CA TYR A 263 10.08 -19.23 -7.51
C TYR A 263 10.64 -20.00 -8.71
N SER A 264 10.92 -21.28 -8.48
CA SER A 264 11.10 -22.29 -9.53
C SER A 264 9.75 -22.90 -9.83
N TRP A 265 9.38 -22.95 -11.11
CA TRP A 265 8.08 -23.41 -11.57
C TRP A 265 8.22 -24.73 -12.32
N GLU A 266 7.30 -25.63 -12.03
CA GLU A 266 7.06 -26.86 -12.78
C GLU A 266 5.67 -26.73 -13.42
N PRO A 267 5.38 -27.41 -14.54
CA PRO A 267 4.06 -27.36 -15.17
C PRO A 267 2.91 -27.64 -14.19
N GLN A 268 3.10 -28.57 -13.26
CA GLN A 268 2.14 -28.96 -12.23
C GLN A 268 1.89 -27.86 -11.19
N SER A 269 2.87 -27.00 -10.92
CA SER A 269 2.75 -25.96 -9.89
C SER A 269 1.97 -24.72 -10.35
N PHE A 270 1.68 -24.58 -11.65
CA PHE A 270 0.88 -23.46 -12.17
C PHE A 270 -0.57 -23.44 -11.66
N ILE A 271 -1.12 -24.59 -11.23
CA ILE A 271 -2.44 -24.62 -10.58
C ILE A 271 -2.45 -23.81 -9.27
N LEU A 272 -1.29 -23.66 -8.63
CA LEU A 272 -1.12 -22.89 -7.39
C LEU A 272 -0.86 -21.40 -7.64
N LEU A 273 -0.83 -20.93 -8.90
CA LEU A 273 -0.56 -19.53 -9.23
C LEU A 273 -1.45 -18.55 -8.45
N PRO A 274 -2.78 -18.76 -8.30
CA PRO A 274 -3.62 -17.87 -7.52
C PRO A 274 -3.22 -17.82 -6.04
N VAL A 275 -2.84 -18.96 -5.47
CA VAL A 275 -2.43 -19.08 -4.06
C VAL A 275 -1.08 -18.41 -3.81
N VAL A 276 -0.14 -18.57 -4.74
CA VAL A 276 1.20 -17.94 -4.69
C VAL A 276 1.12 -16.43 -4.91
N LEU A 277 0.26 -15.96 -5.81
CA LEU A 277 0.08 -14.53 -6.09
C LEU A 277 -0.73 -13.79 -5.03
N PHE A 278 -1.63 -14.49 -4.33
CA PHE A 278 -2.49 -13.90 -3.31
C PHE A 278 -1.75 -13.02 -2.28
N PRO A 279 -0.64 -13.47 -1.64
CA PRO A 279 0.10 -12.62 -0.71
C PRO A 279 0.58 -11.32 -1.35
N TYR A 280 1.10 -11.38 -2.58
CA TYR A 280 1.59 -10.20 -3.27
C TYR A 280 0.47 -9.24 -3.68
N PHE A 281 -0.70 -9.75 -4.06
CA PHE A 281 -1.88 -8.91 -4.29
C PHE A 281 -2.35 -8.23 -3.01
N ASN A 282 -2.43 -8.97 -1.90
CA ASN A 282 -2.83 -8.42 -0.61
C ASN A 282 -1.86 -7.32 -0.14
N TYR A 283 -0.55 -7.53 -0.27
CA TYR A 283 0.45 -6.51 0.02
C TYR A 283 0.36 -5.32 -0.95
N ALA A 284 0.17 -5.56 -2.25
CA ALA A 284 -0.01 -4.47 -3.21
C ALA A 284 -1.22 -3.59 -2.86
N PHE A 285 -2.33 -4.20 -2.47
CA PHE A 285 -3.52 -3.47 -2.02
C PHE A 285 -3.28 -2.73 -0.70
N LEU A 286 -2.62 -3.37 0.26
CA LEU A 286 -2.25 -2.73 1.53
C LEU A 286 -1.38 -1.50 1.31
N PHE A 287 -0.26 -1.64 0.61
CA PHE A 287 0.70 -0.55 0.44
C PHE A 287 0.11 0.58 -0.40
N SER A 288 -0.69 0.26 -1.42
CA SER A 288 -1.44 1.26 -2.19
C SER A 288 -2.45 2.01 -1.31
N LEU A 289 -3.17 1.31 -0.43
CA LEU A 289 -4.07 1.93 0.54
C LEU A 289 -3.30 2.87 1.49
N LEU A 290 -2.18 2.42 2.05
CA LEU A 290 -1.36 3.24 2.95
C LEU A 290 -0.82 4.48 2.21
N ARG A 291 -0.32 4.32 0.99
CA ARG A 291 0.20 5.40 0.15
C ARG A 291 -0.85 6.48 -0.11
N ILE A 292 -2.07 6.09 -0.48
CA ILE A 292 -3.14 7.02 -0.85
C ILE A 292 -3.77 7.65 0.40
N ARG A 293 -4.04 6.85 1.44
CA ARG A 293 -4.73 7.32 2.64
C ARG A 293 -3.82 8.10 3.59
N LEU A 294 -2.59 7.65 3.78
CA LEU A 294 -1.72 8.13 4.87
C LEU A 294 -0.49 8.87 4.34
N GLY A 295 0.03 8.43 3.18
CA GLY A 295 1.19 9.00 2.50
C GLY A 295 2.28 7.96 2.26
N MET A 296 3.29 8.35 1.49
CA MET A 296 4.36 7.45 1.04
C MET A 296 5.15 6.82 2.19
N MET A 297 5.52 7.61 3.21
CA MET A 297 6.34 7.13 4.33
C MET A 297 5.70 5.99 5.12
N TYR A 298 4.36 5.96 5.22
CA TYR A 298 3.65 4.87 5.89
C TYR A 298 3.64 3.59 5.08
N ALA A 299 3.57 3.69 3.75
CA ALA A 299 3.67 2.53 2.87
C ALA A 299 5.07 1.92 2.96
N ILE A 300 6.13 2.75 2.82
CA ILE A 300 7.53 2.32 2.95
C ILE A 300 7.79 1.69 4.33
N GLY A 301 7.33 2.33 5.42
CA GLY A 301 7.57 1.85 6.77
C GLY A 301 6.94 0.47 7.03
N ILE A 302 5.68 0.26 6.61
CA ILE A 302 5.03 -1.05 6.77
C ILE A 302 5.66 -2.08 5.82
N HIS A 303 6.05 -1.71 4.61
CA HIS A 303 6.74 -2.59 3.66
C HIS A 303 8.08 -3.08 4.25
N ALA A 304 8.91 -2.16 4.75
CA ALA A 304 10.18 -2.50 5.38
C ALA A 304 10.01 -3.45 6.59
N ILE A 305 8.92 -3.30 7.37
CA ILE A 305 8.60 -4.22 8.47
C ILE A 305 8.26 -5.62 7.94
N VAL A 306 7.46 -5.71 6.88
CA VAL A 306 7.10 -6.99 6.24
C VAL A 306 8.35 -7.71 5.73
N ASP A 307 9.22 -6.98 5.03
CA ASP A 307 10.46 -7.52 4.50
C ASP A 307 11.43 -7.93 5.60
N LEU A 308 11.53 -7.15 6.68
CA LEU A 308 12.36 -7.49 7.83
C LEU A 308 11.89 -8.79 8.48
N ILE A 309 10.57 -8.97 8.65
CA ILE A 309 10.01 -10.23 9.17
C ILE A 309 10.39 -11.41 8.25
N ALA A 310 10.25 -11.24 6.94
CA ALA A 310 10.62 -12.28 5.97
C ALA A 310 12.11 -12.63 6.03
N VAL A 311 12.98 -11.63 6.13
CA VAL A 311 14.43 -11.80 6.27
C VAL A 311 14.78 -12.49 7.58
N LEU A 312 14.17 -12.11 8.70
CA LEU A 312 14.42 -12.76 10.00
C LEU A 312 14.00 -14.24 9.98
N ILE A 313 12.87 -14.58 9.36
CA ILE A 313 12.43 -15.98 9.18
C ILE A 313 13.40 -16.76 8.29
N PHE A 314 13.97 -16.12 7.27
CA PHE A 314 14.97 -16.76 6.41
C PHE A 314 16.26 -17.04 7.19
N VAL A 315 16.79 -16.05 7.91
CA VAL A 315 18.01 -16.19 8.71
C VAL A 315 17.85 -17.24 9.82
N SER A 316 16.69 -17.33 10.47
CA SER A 316 16.44 -18.33 11.51
C SER A 316 16.41 -19.78 11.00
N LYS A 317 16.33 -19.99 9.68
CA LYS A 317 16.39 -21.33 9.06
C LYS A 317 17.81 -21.70 8.61
N MET A 318 18.76 -20.76 8.67
CA MET A 318 20.16 -20.99 8.33
C MET A 318 20.98 -21.49 9.53
N SER A 319 20.51 -21.25 10.75
CA SER A 319 21.07 -21.76 12.01
C SER A 319 20.54 -23.14 12.34
#